data_AF-A0A811UPP1-F1
#
_entry.id   AF-A0A811UPP1-F1
#
_cell.length_a   1.000
_cell.length_b   1.000
_cell.length_c   1.000
_cell.angle_alpha   90.00
_cell.angle_beta   90.00
_cell.angle_gamma   90.00
#
_symmetry.space_group_name_H-M   'P 1'
#
loop_
_entity.id
_entity.type
_entity.pdbx_description
1 polymer ?
#
loop_
_entity_poly.entity_id
_entity_poly.type
_entity_poly.pdbx_seq_one_letter_code
_entity_poly.pdbx_strand_id
1 'polypeptide(L)'
;MSKPQTMLHYQNSQYTRVMNLKYKSKYKRLKRQIKNFVFENASLCDEVAQVQADLASAREERRYLIKRLMRYEGVDCLEQQQIEQDHSVPQQKGPGKVPSSAPKKRGPKKRATPLQSQEKIDRRYKPRDKVTLDASGRPMYPINLCNILIHSPGEIIPINPNFHSNNWIYPVGYVATRIYAHPKDPQRKCVYTCKILNNAGMPQFQIIPDNDLDSVFFGETANICHKGLLETLQRTLADVVQLPLQVQGEKFFGLANPTVKSLLQMDPGYTQCSNFKGFIEVTDTNSTENLSLLEDKDPTMSFDALQTLIAVSTYHNMPEVKDEPPDELLEFK
;
A
#
# COMPACT_ATOMS: atom_id res chain seq x y z
N MET A 1 -61.24 36.35 51.54
CA MET A 1 -60.77 34.99 51.18
C MET A 1 -59.64 35.13 50.15
N SER A 2 -58.36 35.01 50.54
CA SER A 2 -57.23 35.20 49.62
C SER A 2 -56.11 34.20 49.93
N LYS A 3 -56.36 32.91 49.63
CA LYS A 3 -55.42 31.80 49.87
C LYS A 3 -55.17 30.80 48.71
N PRO A 4 -55.86 30.79 47.54
CA PRO A 4 -55.61 29.75 46.54
C PRO A 4 -54.42 30.01 45.60
N GLN A 5 -54.07 31.27 45.28
CA GLN A 5 -52.98 31.59 44.34
C GLN A 5 -51.57 31.35 44.91
N THR A 6 -51.38 31.53 46.22
CA THR A 6 -50.08 31.30 46.90
C THR A 6 -49.70 29.83 46.98
N MET A 7 -50.67 28.90 47.06
CA MET A 7 -50.40 27.45 47.09
C MET A 7 -49.94 26.92 45.74
N LEU A 8 -50.58 27.36 44.64
CA LEU A 8 -50.21 26.97 43.27
C LEU A 8 -48.80 27.47 42.90
N HIS A 9 -48.45 28.69 43.31
CA HIS A 9 -47.12 29.24 43.03
C HIS A 9 -46.02 28.50 43.81
N TYR A 10 -46.32 28.06 45.04
CA TYR A 10 -45.42 27.23 45.83
C TYR A 10 -45.22 25.83 45.23
N GLN A 11 -46.30 25.19 44.76
CA GLN A 11 -46.21 23.88 44.07
C GLN A 11 -45.42 23.95 42.76
N ASN A 12 -45.61 25.02 41.96
CA ASN A 12 -44.84 25.23 40.73
C ASN A 12 -43.35 25.51 40.99
N SER A 13 -43.05 26.27 42.05
CA SER A 13 -41.67 26.53 42.51
C SER A 13 -40.98 25.25 42.97
N GLN A 14 -41.67 24.40 43.73
CA GLN A 14 -41.14 23.11 44.18
C GLN A 14 -40.91 22.13 43.01
N TYR A 15 -41.82 22.06 42.04
CA TYR A 15 -41.64 21.26 40.83
C TYR A 15 -40.39 21.69 40.03
N THR A 16 -40.22 22.99 39.84
CA THR A 16 -39.07 23.58 39.13
C THR A 16 -37.75 23.30 39.86
N ARG A 17 -37.77 23.32 41.20
CA ARG A 17 -36.62 22.95 42.04
C ARG A 17 -36.24 21.48 41.90
N VAL A 18 -37.21 20.56 41.90
CA VAL A 18 -36.98 19.12 41.72
C VAL A 18 -36.44 18.81 40.32
N MET A 19 -36.98 19.47 39.29
CA MET A 19 -36.46 19.34 37.92
C MET A 19 -35.01 19.83 37.81
N ASN A 20 -34.69 20.99 38.38
CA ASN A 20 -33.32 21.51 38.41
C ASN A 20 -32.34 20.56 39.13
N LEU A 21 -32.76 19.89 40.19
CA LEU A 21 -31.94 18.88 40.88
C LEU A 21 -31.69 17.64 40.01
N LYS A 22 -32.68 17.21 39.21
CA LYS A 22 -32.52 16.12 38.22
C LYS A 22 -31.55 16.52 37.12
N TYR A 23 -31.67 17.72 36.55
CA TYR A 23 -30.73 18.24 35.54
C TYR A 23 -29.30 18.34 36.10
N LYS A 24 -29.14 18.87 37.32
CA LYS A 24 -27.84 18.95 38.00
C LYS A 24 -27.21 17.57 38.19
N SER A 25 -28.01 16.55 38.49
CA SER A 25 -27.54 15.17 38.64
C SER A 25 -27.14 14.55 37.30
N LYS A 26 -27.93 14.77 36.23
CA LYS A 26 -27.62 14.32 34.87
C LYS A 26 -26.34 14.98 34.34
N TYR A 27 -26.19 16.29 34.53
CA TYR A 27 -24.99 17.04 34.17
C TYR A 27 -23.75 16.50 34.91
N LYS A 28 -23.84 16.24 36.22
CA LYS A 28 -22.75 15.63 36.98
C LYS A 28 -22.37 14.23 36.47
N ARG A 29 -23.36 13.41 36.09
CA ARG A 29 -23.12 12.08 35.51
C ARG A 29 -22.42 12.20 34.15
N LEU A 30 -22.91 13.05 33.26
CA LEU A 30 -22.33 13.26 31.94
C LEU A 30 -20.90 13.81 32.04
N LYS A 31 -20.67 14.78 32.94
CA LYS A 31 -19.32 15.32 33.21
C LYS A 31 -18.36 14.24 33.71
N ARG A 32 -18.83 13.30 34.54
CA ARG A 32 -18.02 12.16 34.99
C ARG A 32 -17.71 11.20 33.82
N GLN A 33 -18.69 10.91 32.97
CA GLN A 33 -18.48 10.06 31.79
C GLN A 33 -17.47 10.67 30.81
N ILE A 34 -17.61 11.95 30.49
CA ILE A 34 -16.65 12.67 29.63
C ILE A 34 -15.24 12.59 30.24
N LYS A 35 -15.12 12.82 31.55
CA LYS A 35 -13.82 12.72 32.23
C LYS A 35 -13.23 11.31 32.12
N ASN A 36 -14.05 10.27 32.29
CA ASN A 36 -13.62 8.89 32.14
C ASN A 36 -13.16 8.59 30.70
N PHE A 37 -13.91 9.03 29.68
CA PHE A 37 -13.52 8.84 28.28
C PHE A 37 -12.21 9.56 27.94
N VAL A 38 -11.96 10.75 28.51
CA VAL A 38 -10.68 11.46 28.33
C VAL A 38 -9.52 10.65 28.92
N PHE A 39 -9.71 10.03 30.09
CA PHE A 39 -8.68 9.17 30.68
C PHE A 39 -8.46 7.87 29.91
N GLU A 40 -9.54 7.24 29.46
CA GLU A 40 -9.48 6.02 28.64
C GLU A 40 -8.76 6.28 27.31
N ASN A 41 -9.10 7.38 26.63
CA ASN A 41 -8.40 7.81 25.42
C ASN A 41 -6.91 8.08 25.70
N ALA A 42 -6.57 8.70 26.83
CA ALA A 42 -5.18 8.93 27.20
C ALA A 42 -4.42 7.60 27.40
N SER A 43 -5.01 6.63 28.10
CA SER A 43 -4.39 5.30 28.28
C SER A 43 -4.23 4.53 26.97
N LEU A 44 -5.21 4.63 26.06
CA LEU A 44 -5.12 4.01 24.73
C LEU A 44 -4.01 4.66 23.89
N CYS A 45 -3.86 6.00 23.96
CA CYS A 45 -2.77 6.69 23.28
C CYS A 45 -1.39 6.25 23.80
N ASP A 46 -1.26 6.05 25.12
CA ASP A 46 -0.03 5.54 25.72
C ASP A 46 0.28 4.10 25.25
N GLU A 47 -0.73 3.23 25.20
CA GLU A 47 -0.59 1.85 24.70
C GLU A 47 -0.21 1.81 23.22
N VAL A 48 -0.83 2.65 22.38
CA VAL A 48 -0.48 2.78 20.96
C VAL A 48 0.96 3.27 20.81
N ALA A 49 1.40 4.25 21.59
CA ALA A 49 2.78 4.74 21.56
C ALA A 49 3.78 3.65 21.96
N GLN A 50 3.45 2.83 22.97
CA GLN A 50 4.27 1.70 23.38
C GLN A 50 4.37 0.63 22.27
N VAL A 51 3.24 0.22 21.70
CA VAL A 51 3.20 -0.77 20.59
C VAL A 51 3.98 -0.26 19.38
N GLN A 52 3.90 1.04 19.07
CA GLN A 52 4.67 1.64 17.98
C GLN A 52 6.19 1.60 18.25
N ALA A 53 6.61 1.83 19.50
CA ALA A 53 8.02 1.74 19.90
C ALA A 53 8.54 0.29 19.82
N ASP A 54 7.77 -0.67 20.33
CA ASP A 54 8.10 -2.10 20.27
C ASP A 54 8.19 -2.58 18.81
N LEU A 55 7.26 -2.14 17.95
CA LEU A 55 7.29 -2.43 16.52
C LEU A 55 8.53 -1.82 15.84
N ALA A 56 8.92 -0.61 16.22
CA ALA A 56 10.12 0.04 15.69
C ALA A 56 11.39 -0.74 16.08
N SER A 57 11.48 -1.18 17.33
CA SER A 57 12.57 -2.02 17.84
C SER A 57 12.61 -3.37 17.10
N ALA A 58 11.49 -4.09 17.00
CA ALA A 58 11.40 -5.36 16.27
C ALA A 58 11.77 -5.21 14.79
N ARG A 59 11.39 -4.09 14.15
CA ARG A 59 11.81 -3.77 12.77
C ARG A 59 13.32 -3.57 12.66
N GLU A 60 13.95 -2.94 13.65
CA GLU A 60 15.40 -2.74 13.68
C GLU A 60 16.14 -4.06 13.90
N GLU A 61 15.69 -4.89 14.84
CA GLU A 61 16.21 -6.24 15.05
C GLU A 61 16.10 -7.09 13.79
N ARG A 62 14.95 -7.06 13.11
CA ARG A 62 14.77 -7.74 11.82
C ARG A 62 15.78 -7.25 10.78
N ARG A 63 15.97 -5.93 10.63
CA ARG A 63 16.97 -5.38 9.70
C ARG A 63 18.38 -5.85 10.04
N TYR A 64 18.73 -5.85 11.33
CA TYR A 64 20.03 -6.31 11.80
C TYR A 64 20.25 -7.80 11.50
N LEU A 65 19.27 -8.65 11.79
CA LEU A 65 19.36 -10.09 11.54
C LEU A 65 19.46 -10.40 10.05
N ILE A 66 18.70 -9.70 9.21
CA ILE A 66 18.79 -9.82 7.74
C ILE A 66 20.20 -9.43 7.27
N LYS A 67 20.72 -8.27 7.71
CA LYS A 67 22.07 -7.83 7.36
C LYS A 67 23.14 -8.82 7.83
N ARG A 68 22.94 -9.41 9.00
CA ARG A 68 23.84 -10.44 9.55
C ARG A 68 23.77 -11.74 8.74
N LEU A 69 22.57 -12.18 8.33
CA LEU A 69 22.36 -13.35 7.49
C LEU A 69 23.04 -13.17 6.12
N MET A 70 22.86 -12.00 5.49
CA MET A 70 23.49 -11.67 4.21
C MET A 70 25.02 -11.79 4.23
N ARG A 71 25.66 -11.42 5.36
CA ARG A 71 27.11 -11.60 5.56
C ARG A 71 27.52 -13.07 5.62
N TYR A 72 26.72 -13.93 6.24
CA TYR A 72 27.02 -15.36 6.32
C TYR A 72 26.73 -16.10 5.00
N GLU A 73 25.79 -15.61 4.21
CA GLU A 73 25.49 -16.13 2.87
C GLU A 73 26.48 -15.65 1.79
N GLY A 74 27.49 -14.84 2.15
CA GLY A 74 28.53 -14.37 1.24
C GLY A 74 28.09 -13.25 0.29
N VAL A 75 26.98 -12.58 0.59
CA VAL A 75 26.40 -11.49 -0.21
C VAL A 75 26.90 -10.13 0.33
N ASP A 76 28.22 -9.92 0.34
CA ASP A 76 28.80 -8.63 0.69
C ASP A 76 29.00 -7.78 -0.58
N CYS A 77 27.93 -7.15 -1.06
CA CYS A 77 28.06 -5.91 -1.81
C CYS A 77 26.72 -5.16 -1.86
N LEU A 78 26.79 -3.83 -1.62
CA LEU A 78 25.73 -2.81 -1.81
C LEU A 78 24.96 -2.34 -0.55
N GLU A 79 25.65 -1.81 0.46
CA GLU A 79 24.98 -0.97 1.48
C GLU A 79 25.78 0.28 1.92
N GLN A 80 26.69 0.78 1.07
CA GLN A 80 27.46 2.01 1.37
C GLN A 80 26.81 3.32 0.87
N GLN A 81 25.52 3.34 0.51
CA GLN A 81 24.87 4.59 0.03
C GLN A 81 23.45 4.81 0.57
N GLN A 82 23.29 4.88 1.89
CA GLN A 82 22.00 5.30 2.48
C GLN A 82 22.03 6.48 3.48
N ILE A 83 23.15 7.05 3.94
CA ILE A 83 23.11 7.73 5.27
C ILE A 83 23.02 9.28 5.29
N GLU A 84 23.06 10.03 4.18
CA GLU A 84 23.09 11.52 4.27
C GLU A 84 21.81 12.32 3.99
N GLN A 85 20.61 11.75 3.78
CA GLN A 85 19.43 12.59 3.43
C GLN A 85 18.17 12.53 4.31
N ASP A 86 18.06 11.66 5.30
CA ASP A 86 16.86 11.63 6.16
C ASP A 86 17.14 11.97 7.63
N HIS A 87 17.51 13.24 7.86
CA HIS A 87 17.29 13.89 9.15
C HIS A 87 16.81 15.32 8.94
N SER A 88 15.49 15.52 8.89
CA SER A 88 14.88 16.78 9.35
C SER A 88 13.40 16.60 9.73
N VAL A 89 13.18 16.24 11.00
CA VAL A 89 11.90 16.49 11.69
C VAL A 89 12.08 17.80 12.47
N PRO A 90 11.29 18.87 12.23
CA PRO A 90 11.40 20.10 13.02
C PRO A 90 10.67 19.93 14.36
N GLN A 91 11.44 19.90 15.45
CA GLN A 91 10.90 19.93 16.82
C GLN A 91 10.83 21.39 17.31
N GLN A 92 9.64 21.81 17.72
CA GLN A 92 9.35 23.11 18.31
C GLN A 92 10.07 23.30 19.65
N LYS A 93 10.80 24.42 19.80
CA LYS A 93 11.08 25.09 21.09
C LYS A 93 11.11 26.61 20.88
N GLY A 94 10.28 27.34 21.61
CA GLY A 94 10.55 28.74 21.97
C GLY A 94 11.11 28.82 23.40
N PRO A 95 11.36 30.02 23.99
CA PRO A 95 11.20 31.37 23.44
C PRO A 95 12.46 32.25 23.60
N GLY A 96 12.52 33.42 22.93
CA GLY A 96 13.42 34.51 23.36
C GLY A 96 13.81 35.58 22.34
N LYS A 97 13.17 36.75 22.50
CA LYS A 97 13.61 38.13 22.17
C LYS A 97 13.46 38.70 20.74
N VAL A 98 12.59 39.70 20.70
CA VAL A 98 12.36 40.81 19.74
C VAL A 98 13.60 41.76 19.65
N PRO A 99 13.78 42.62 18.62
CA PRO A 99 12.84 43.71 18.30
C PRO A 99 12.58 44.08 16.81
N SER A 100 11.35 44.59 16.61
CA SER A 100 10.92 45.71 15.74
C SER A 100 11.23 45.74 14.24
N SER A 101 10.18 45.66 13.41
CA SER A 101 9.57 46.84 12.74
C SER A 101 8.39 46.41 11.84
N ALA A 102 7.36 47.24 11.80
CA ALA A 102 6.04 46.97 11.21
C ALA A 102 5.91 47.58 9.77
N PRO A 103 4.71 47.67 9.14
CA PRO A 103 4.26 46.75 8.09
C PRO A 103 3.91 47.46 6.77
N LYS A 104 3.81 46.75 5.64
CA LYS A 104 3.07 47.25 4.46
C LYS A 104 2.17 46.21 3.81
N LYS A 105 0.86 46.48 3.94
CA LYS A 105 -0.26 45.94 3.17
C LYS A 105 -0.09 46.25 1.67
N ARG A 106 -0.62 45.38 0.81
CA ARG A 106 -1.56 45.69 -0.31
C ARG A 106 -1.81 44.45 -1.18
N GLY A 107 -3.08 44.04 -1.32
CA GLY A 107 -3.56 43.31 -2.51
C GLY A 107 -3.89 44.30 -3.66
N PRO A 108 -4.76 43.95 -4.61
CA PRO A 108 -4.57 42.94 -5.66
C PRO A 108 -4.78 43.53 -7.08
N LYS A 109 -4.16 42.96 -8.15
CA LYS A 109 -4.72 42.98 -9.53
C LYS A 109 -3.92 42.13 -10.55
N LYS A 110 -4.64 41.14 -11.14
CA LYS A 110 -4.78 40.70 -12.56
C LYS A 110 -3.60 41.03 -13.53
N ARG A 111 -3.11 40.16 -14.44
CA ARG A 111 -3.82 39.29 -15.42
C ARG A 111 -2.80 38.41 -16.20
N ALA A 112 -3.20 37.16 -16.50
CA ALA A 112 -2.88 36.21 -17.60
C ALA A 112 -1.58 36.32 -18.44
N THR A 113 -0.82 35.20 -18.60
CA THR A 113 -0.87 34.19 -19.70
C THR A 113 0.13 33.03 -19.45
N PRO A 114 0.02 31.87 -20.13
CA PRO A 114 0.50 30.58 -19.63
C PRO A 114 1.95 30.27 -20.06
N LEU A 115 2.76 29.76 -19.11
CA LEU A 115 4.08 29.20 -19.38
C LEU A 115 4.02 27.70 -19.13
N GLN A 116 4.28 26.95 -20.21
CA GLN A 116 4.52 25.52 -20.23
C GLN A 116 5.50 25.13 -19.13
N SER A 117 5.02 24.42 -18.12
CA SER A 117 5.86 23.71 -17.18
C SER A 117 6.39 22.46 -17.88
N GLN A 118 7.56 22.59 -18.50
CA GLN A 118 8.42 21.42 -18.74
C GLN A 118 8.71 20.78 -17.39
N GLU A 119 8.08 19.64 -17.13
CA GLU A 119 8.41 18.79 -16.00
C GLU A 119 9.90 18.43 -16.10
N LYS A 120 10.67 18.90 -15.12
CA LYS A 120 12.06 18.48 -14.95
C LYS A 120 12.03 17.02 -14.52
N ILE A 121 12.28 16.14 -15.48
CA ILE A 121 12.57 14.73 -15.27
C ILE A 121 13.72 14.63 -14.25
N ASP A 122 13.42 14.10 -13.08
CA ASP A 122 14.40 13.84 -12.03
C ASP A 122 15.33 12.71 -12.49
N ARG A 123 16.57 13.06 -12.89
CA ARG A 123 17.56 12.15 -13.48
C ARG A 123 18.27 11.29 -12.42
N ARG A 124 17.52 10.60 -11.57
CA ARG A 124 18.07 9.70 -10.52
C ARG A 124 17.71 8.22 -10.67
N TYR A 125 17.14 7.78 -11.79
CA TYR A 125 17.02 6.34 -12.06
C TYR A 125 18.27 5.84 -12.79
N LYS A 126 19.07 4.99 -12.13
CA LYS A 126 20.12 4.19 -12.76
C LYS A 126 19.59 2.75 -12.82
N PRO A 127 19.56 2.09 -13.98
CA PRO A 127 19.16 0.68 -14.09
C PRO A 127 20.06 -0.18 -13.20
N ARG A 128 19.48 -0.88 -12.22
CA ARG A 128 20.20 -1.73 -11.27
C ARG A 128 19.97 -3.22 -11.47
N ASP A 129 19.59 -3.65 -12.68
CA ASP A 129 19.32 -5.07 -12.93
C ASP A 129 20.54 -5.74 -13.58
N LYS A 130 21.68 -5.73 -12.88
CA LYS A 130 22.80 -6.61 -13.24
C LYS A 130 22.68 -7.88 -12.43
N VAL A 131 22.21 -8.95 -13.07
CA VAL A 131 22.23 -10.30 -12.50
C VAL A 131 23.67 -10.63 -12.13
N THR A 132 23.91 -10.93 -10.86
CA THR A 132 25.21 -11.41 -10.39
C THR A 132 25.40 -12.83 -10.89
N LEU A 133 26.49 -13.05 -11.63
CA LEU A 133 26.88 -14.38 -12.09
C LEU A 133 27.93 -14.94 -11.13
N ASP A 134 27.85 -16.25 -10.86
CA ASP A 134 28.87 -16.98 -10.11
C ASP A 134 30.14 -17.19 -10.95
N ALA A 135 31.17 -17.78 -10.34
CA ALA A 135 32.44 -18.08 -11.03
C ALA A 135 32.29 -19.07 -12.21
N SER A 136 31.15 -19.75 -12.33
CA SER A 136 30.80 -20.65 -13.43
C SER A 136 29.95 -19.98 -14.52
N GLY A 137 29.64 -18.68 -14.36
CA GLY A 137 28.80 -17.92 -15.28
C GLY A 137 27.30 -18.15 -15.09
N ARG A 138 26.86 -18.80 -14.01
CA ARG A 138 25.44 -19.03 -13.71
C ARG A 138 24.88 -17.91 -12.83
N PRO A 139 23.61 -17.52 -13.04
CA PRO A 139 22.93 -16.57 -12.16
C PRO A 139 22.92 -17.02 -10.69
N MET A 140 23.28 -16.13 -9.77
CA MET A 140 23.09 -16.36 -8.34
C MET A 140 21.68 -15.96 -7.92
N TYR A 141 21.06 -16.82 -7.12
CA TYR A 141 19.72 -16.63 -6.57
C TYR A 141 19.80 -16.29 -5.08
N PRO A 142 18.86 -15.50 -4.54
CA PRO A 142 17.71 -14.92 -5.23
C PRO A 142 18.04 -13.63 -6.03
N ILE A 143 17.33 -13.42 -7.15
CA ILE A 143 17.51 -12.23 -8.02
C ILE A 143 16.42 -11.21 -7.72
N ASN A 144 16.79 -10.02 -7.27
CA ASN A 144 15.86 -8.95 -6.94
C ASN A 144 15.56 -8.07 -8.16
N LEU A 145 14.28 -7.98 -8.53
CA LEU A 145 13.73 -7.26 -9.69
C LEU A 145 12.67 -6.25 -9.20
N CYS A 146 13.11 -5.27 -8.40
CA CYS A 146 12.29 -4.20 -7.79
C CYS A 146 11.14 -4.69 -6.90
N ASN A 147 10.00 -5.10 -7.49
CA ASN A 147 8.80 -5.58 -6.79
C ASN A 147 8.63 -7.11 -6.87
N ILE A 148 9.51 -7.80 -7.60
CA ILE A 148 9.59 -9.26 -7.68
C ILE A 148 10.97 -9.72 -7.18
N LEU A 149 11.03 -10.84 -6.47
CA LEU A 149 12.25 -11.53 -6.11
C LEU A 149 12.19 -12.96 -6.65
N ILE A 150 13.11 -13.33 -7.53
CA ILE A 150 13.16 -14.67 -8.14
C ILE A 150 13.99 -15.58 -7.26
N HIS A 151 13.40 -16.67 -6.79
CA HIS A 151 14.07 -17.70 -5.97
C HIS A 151 14.57 -18.86 -6.82
N SER A 152 13.77 -19.27 -7.82
CA SER A 152 14.09 -20.37 -8.72
C SER A 152 13.52 -20.06 -10.11
N PRO A 153 14.31 -20.18 -11.20
CA PRO A 153 13.84 -19.99 -12.56
C PRO A 153 13.03 -21.20 -13.07
N GLY A 154 13.08 -22.34 -12.37
CA GLY A 154 12.49 -23.61 -12.80
C GLY A 154 13.22 -24.26 -13.98
N GLU A 155 12.60 -25.30 -14.53
CA GLU A 155 13.09 -26.09 -15.67
C GLU A 155 12.06 -26.08 -16.81
N ILE A 156 12.53 -25.88 -18.05
CA ILE A 156 11.66 -25.91 -19.23
C ILE A 156 11.41 -27.37 -19.64
N ILE A 157 10.14 -27.74 -19.81
CA ILE A 157 9.74 -29.05 -20.36
C ILE A 157 9.30 -28.87 -21.82
N PRO A 158 10.22 -28.89 -22.80
CA PRO A 158 9.89 -28.58 -24.20
C PRO A 158 9.01 -29.65 -24.86
N ILE A 159 9.14 -30.90 -24.45
CA ILE A 159 8.38 -32.04 -25.01
C ILE A 159 6.88 -31.90 -24.75
N ASN A 160 6.50 -31.21 -23.66
CA ASN A 160 5.12 -31.06 -23.28
C ASN A 160 4.56 -29.71 -23.76
N PRO A 161 3.61 -29.71 -24.73
CA PRO A 161 3.05 -28.49 -25.30
C PRO A 161 2.21 -27.67 -24.32
N ASN A 162 1.81 -28.24 -23.17
CA ASN A 162 1.01 -27.54 -22.18
C ASN A 162 1.83 -26.50 -21.38
N PHE A 163 3.17 -26.63 -21.36
CA PHE A 163 4.06 -25.74 -20.60
C PHE A 163 4.56 -24.54 -21.41
N HIS A 164 4.06 -24.34 -22.62
CA HIS A 164 4.43 -23.16 -23.41
C HIS A 164 3.31 -22.80 -24.39
N SER A 165 3.12 -21.50 -24.58
CA SER A 165 2.16 -20.92 -25.53
C SER A 165 2.91 -20.16 -26.62
N ASN A 166 2.18 -19.53 -27.55
CA ASN A 166 2.78 -18.67 -28.57
C ASN A 166 3.73 -17.61 -27.98
N ASN A 167 3.42 -17.07 -26.79
CA ASN A 167 4.11 -15.88 -26.27
C ASN A 167 4.73 -16.07 -24.88
N TRP A 168 4.58 -17.26 -24.27
CA TRP A 168 5.01 -17.52 -22.89
C TRP A 168 5.56 -18.93 -22.74
N ILE A 169 6.53 -19.08 -21.85
CA ILE A 169 7.06 -20.37 -21.39
C ILE A 169 6.81 -20.46 -19.89
N TYR A 170 6.36 -21.63 -19.44
CA TYR A 170 6.00 -21.92 -18.06
C TYR A 170 6.95 -22.97 -17.48
N PRO A 171 8.12 -22.56 -16.98
CA PRO A 171 9.09 -23.48 -16.38
C PRO A 171 8.54 -24.12 -15.11
N VAL A 172 8.73 -25.43 -14.97
CA VAL A 172 8.30 -26.21 -13.80
C VAL A 172 9.28 -25.99 -12.65
N GLY A 173 8.75 -25.77 -11.44
CA GLY A 173 9.58 -25.45 -10.26
C GLY A 173 10.01 -23.98 -10.20
N TYR A 174 9.44 -23.12 -11.05
CA TYR A 174 9.59 -21.67 -10.93
C TYR A 174 9.01 -21.18 -9.62
N VAL A 175 9.78 -20.35 -8.90
CA VAL A 175 9.37 -19.75 -7.64
C VAL A 175 9.82 -18.29 -7.64
N ALA A 176 8.86 -17.39 -7.48
CA ALA A 176 9.10 -15.96 -7.33
C ALA A 176 8.23 -15.42 -6.20
N THR A 177 8.69 -14.37 -5.51
CA THR A 177 7.87 -13.62 -4.56
C THR A 177 7.57 -12.23 -5.06
N ARG A 178 6.31 -11.79 -4.98
CA ARG A 178 5.87 -10.44 -5.36
C ARG A 178 5.20 -9.75 -4.18
N ILE A 179 5.44 -8.45 -4.03
CA ILE A 179 4.73 -7.63 -3.03
C ILE A 179 3.49 -7.01 -3.66
N TYR A 180 2.34 -7.18 -3.04
CA TYR A 180 1.08 -6.56 -3.46
C TYR A 180 0.11 -6.38 -2.27
N ALA A 181 -1.16 -6.04 -2.50
CA ALA A 181 -2.14 -5.85 -1.43
C ALA A 181 -2.61 -7.17 -0.81
N HIS A 182 -2.83 -7.20 0.50
CA HIS A 182 -3.36 -8.35 1.22
C HIS A 182 -4.83 -8.60 0.83
N PRO A 183 -5.25 -9.87 0.59
CA PRO A 183 -6.56 -10.14 -0.02
C PRO A 183 -7.73 -9.82 0.92
N LYS A 184 -7.52 -9.96 2.24
CA LYS A 184 -8.51 -9.64 3.29
C LYS A 184 -8.37 -8.22 3.86
N ASP A 185 -7.23 -7.56 3.61
CA ASP A 185 -6.95 -6.21 4.13
C ASP A 185 -6.18 -5.41 3.07
N PRO A 186 -6.86 -4.84 2.07
CA PRO A 186 -6.24 -4.21 0.91
C PRO A 186 -5.34 -3.02 1.25
N GLN A 187 -5.42 -2.45 2.47
CA GLN A 187 -4.55 -1.37 2.94
C GLN A 187 -3.19 -1.86 3.44
N ARG A 188 -3.00 -3.18 3.59
CA ARG A 188 -1.74 -3.79 4.02
C ARG A 188 -0.99 -4.43 2.86
N LYS A 189 0.33 -4.28 2.86
CA LYS A 189 1.23 -5.04 1.97
C LYS A 189 1.26 -6.50 2.39
N CYS A 190 1.21 -7.39 1.40
CA CYS A 190 1.38 -8.82 1.50
C CYS A 190 2.46 -9.25 0.51
N VAL A 191 3.28 -10.20 0.93
CA VAL A 191 4.19 -10.91 0.02
C VAL A 191 3.42 -12.13 -0.49
N TYR A 192 3.53 -12.39 -1.79
CA TYR A 192 2.92 -13.55 -2.43
C TYR A 192 4.01 -14.45 -2.99
N THR A 193 3.98 -15.73 -2.66
CA THR A 193 4.80 -16.74 -3.30
C THR A 193 4.09 -17.29 -4.53
N CYS A 194 4.62 -16.99 -5.71
CA CYS A 194 4.16 -17.47 -7.01
C CYS A 194 4.91 -18.74 -7.40
N LYS A 195 4.19 -19.83 -7.69
CA LYS A 195 4.77 -21.13 -8.10
C LYS A 195 4.16 -21.66 -9.39
N ILE A 196 4.99 -22.29 -10.21
CA ILE A 196 4.56 -23.07 -11.38
C ILE A 196 4.97 -24.52 -11.15
N LEU A 197 3.98 -25.40 -11.07
CA LEU A 197 4.16 -26.83 -10.77
C LEU A 197 3.70 -27.69 -11.96
N ASN A 198 4.17 -28.93 -11.99
CA ASN A 198 3.67 -29.94 -12.92
C ASN A 198 2.66 -30.83 -12.20
N ASN A 199 1.40 -30.75 -12.62
CA ASN A 199 0.32 -31.61 -12.13
C ASN A 199 -0.10 -32.56 -13.25
N ALA A 200 0.43 -33.78 -13.24
CA ALA A 200 0.12 -34.83 -14.22
C ALA A 200 0.27 -34.40 -15.69
N GLY A 201 1.31 -33.61 -16.00
CA GLY A 201 1.57 -33.11 -17.35
C GLY A 201 0.82 -31.82 -17.71
N MET A 202 0.13 -31.20 -16.75
CA MET A 202 -0.50 -29.89 -16.88
C MET A 202 0.21 -28.87 -15.98
N PRO A 203 0.38 -27.61 -16.42
CA PRO A 203 0.88 -26.57 -15.55
C PRO A 203 -0.15 -26.25 -14.46
N GLN A 204 0.32 -26.16 -13.22
CA GLN A 204 -0.46 -25.67 -12.10
C GLN A 204 0.21 -24.42 -11.55
N PHE A 205 -0.50 -23.30 -11.64
CA PHE A 205 -0.08 -22.02 -11.11
C PHE A 205 -0.63 -21.87 -9.69
N GLN A 206 0.16 -21.29 -8.80
CA GLN A 206 -0.24 -20.97 -7.43
C GLN A 206 0.23 -19.58 -7.04
N ILE A 207 -0.64 -18.80 -6.41
CA ILE A 207 -0.34 -17.54 -5.72
C ILE A 207 -0.69 -17.76 -4.25
N ILE A 208 0.34 -17.77 -3.39
CA ILE A 208 0.22 -18.08 -1.96
C ILE A 208 0.51 -16.80 -1.17
N PRO A 209 -0.47 -16.20 -0.47
CA PRO A 209 -0.21 -15.08 0.42
C PRO A 209 0.60 -15.52 1.65
N ASP A 210 1.62 -14.73 1.99
CA ASP A 210 2.40 -14.94 3.20
C ASP A 210 1.50 -14.80 4.45
N ASN A 211 1.62 -15.76 5.37
CA ASN A 211 0.85 -15.85 6.62
C ASN A 211 -0.65 -16.18 6.46
N ASP A 212 -1.11 -16.65 5.30
CA ASP A 212 -2.49 -17.12 5.08
C ASP A 212 -2.52 -18.30 4.09
N LEU A 213 -2.02 -19.46 4.55
CA LEU A 213 -1.91 -20.67 3.73
C LEU A 213 -3.27 -21.29 3.34
N ASP A 214 -4.37 -20.84 3.95
CA ASP A 214 -5.73 -21.27 3.62
C ASP A 214 -6.31 -20.47 2.44
N SER A 215 -5.72 -19.34 2.08
CA SER A 215 -6.19 -18.44 1.02
C SER A 215 -5.35 -18.52 -0.25
N VAL A 216 -5.00 -19.74 -0.68
CA VAL A 216 -4.19 -19.99 -1.88
C VAL A 216 -5.06 -19.89 -3.13
N PHE A 217 -4.59 -19.12 -4.12
CA PHE A 217 -5.19 -19.06 -5.44
C PHE A 217 -4.43 -20.00 -6.36
N PHE A 218 -5.10 -21.01 -6.92
CA PHE A 218 -4.46 -21.95 -7.84
C PHE A 218 -5.33 -22.20 -9.08
N GLY A 219 -4.70 -22.62 -10.17
CA GLY A 219 -5.41 -22.91 -11.42
C GLY A 219 -4.47 -23.38 -12.53
N GLU A 220 -5.06 -23.72 -13.67
CA GLU A 220 -4.34 -24.21 -14.85
C GLU A 220 -3.62 -23.11 -15.63
N THR A 221 -3.92 -21.84 -15.33
CA THR A 221 -3.26 -20.67 -15.95
C THR A 221 -2.94 -19.61 -14.90
N ALA A 222 -1.91 -18.80 -15.17
CA ALA A 222 -1.55 -17.65 -14.32
C ALA A 222 -2.72 -16.66 -14.19
N ASN A 223 -3.49 -16.47 -15.26
CA ASN A 223 -4.65 -15.59 -15.30
C ASN A 223 -5.78 -16.04 -14.37
N ILE A 224 -6.03 -17.35 -14.23
CA ILE A 224 -7.03 -17.85 -13.28
C ILE A 224 -6.66 -17.46 -11.84
N CYS A 225 -5.39 -17.65 -11.46
CA CYS A 225 -4.91 -17.33 -10.12
C CYS A 225 -5.02 -15.82 -9.84
N HIS A 226 -4.55 -15.00 -10.78
CA HIS A 226 -4.59 -13.55 -10.64
C HIS A 226 -6.01 -12.99 -10.62
N LYS A 227 -6.91 -13.54 -11.45
CA LYS A 227 -8.34 -13.18 -11.42
C LYS A 227 -8.95 -13.47 -10.05
N GLY A 228 -8.69 -14.66 -9.47
CA GLY A 228 -9.20 -15.01 -8.15
C GLY A 228 -8.72 -14.06 -7.05
N LEU A 229 -7.46 -13.60 -7.13
CA LEU A 229 -6.92 -12.57 -6.26
C LEU A 229 -7.67 -11.24 -6.41
N LEU A 230 -7.82 -10.73 -7.65
CA LEU A 230 -8.51 -9.46 -7.92
C LEU A 230 -9.98 -9.49 -7.52
N GLU A 231 -10.70 -10.59 -7.77
CA GLU A 231 -12.09 -10.77 -7.34
C GLU A 231 -12.22 -10.80 -5.81
N THR A 232 -11.21 -11.33 -5.12
CA THR A 232 -11.18 -11.30 -3.64
C THR A 232 -10.97 -9.88 -3.13
N LEU A 233 -10.04 -9.13 -3.72
CA LEU A 233 -9.84 -7.72 -3.40
C LEU A 233 -11.07 -6.87 -3.70
N GLN A 234 -11.73 -7.10 -4.84
CA GLN A 234 -12.96 -6.40 -5.20
C GLN A 234 -14.09 -6.66 -4.21
N ARG A 235 -14.23 -7.89 -3.70
CA ARG A 235 -15.22 -8.21 -2.67
C ARG A 235 -14.94 -7.47 -1.35
N THR A 236 -13.68 -7.37 -0.95
CA THR A 236 -13.28 -6.65 0.27
C THR A 236 -13.41 -5.13 0.10
N LEU A 237 -13.29 -4.60 -1.13
CA LEU A 237 -13.38 -3.17 -1.44
C LEU A 237 -14.75 -2.73 -1.98
N ALA A 238 -15.75 -3.61 -2.01
CA ALA A 238 -17.02 -3.38 -2.71
C ALA A 238 -17.72 -2.06 -2.35
N ASP A 239 -17.60 -1.62 -1.10
CA ASP A 239 -18.23 -0.39 -0.59
C ASP A 239 -17.39 0.89 -0.81
N VAL A 240 -16.14 0.75 -1.27
CA VAL A 240 -15.17 1.86 -1.36
C VAL A 240 -14.77 2.14 -2.81
N VAL A 241 -14.42 1.09 -3.56
CA VAL A 241 -13.80 1.19 -4.89
C VAL A 241 -14.30 0.10 -5.82
N GLN A 242 -14.55 0.45 -7.07
CA GLN A 242 -14.63 -0.52 -8.16
C GLN A 242 -13.25 -0.66 -8.81
N LEU A 243 -12.61 -1.81 -8.60
CA LEU A 243 -11.31 -2.16 -9.16
C LEU A 243 -11.45 -2.50 -10.65
N PRO A 244 -10.54 -2.00 -11.51
CA PRO A 244 -10.47 -2.50 -12.88
C PRO A 244 -10.04 -3.97 -12.84
N LEU A 245 -10.88 -4.89 -13.30
CA LEU A 245 -10.60 -6.34 -13.31
C LEU A 245 -9.68 -6.75 -14.48
N GLN A 246 -8.60 -6.00 -14.68
CA GLN A 246 -7.64 -6.25 -15.75
C GLN A 246 -6.69 -7.38 -15.37
N VAL A 247 -6.99 -8.59 -15.82
CA VAL A 247 -6.22 -9.79 -15.49
C VAL A 247 -4.91 -9.83 -16.29
N GLN A 248 -3.78 -9.79 -15.58
CA GLN A 248 -2.42 -9.89 -16.14
C GLN A 248 -1.56 -10.90 -15.36
N GLY A 249 -1.96 -12.16 -15.35
CA GLY A 249 -1.33 -13.21 -14.52
C GLY A 249 0.13 -13.46 -14.85
N GLU A 250 0.51 -13.54 -16.13
CA GLU A 250 1.90 -13.79 -16.52
C GLU A 250 2.84 -12.66 -16.07
N LYS A 251 2.35 -11.41 -16.09
CA LYS A 251 3.06 -10.26 -15.53
C LYS A 251 3.13 -10.36 -14.01
N PHE A 252 2.04 -10.74 -13.34
CA PHE A 252 2.00 -10.91 -11.88
C PHE A 252 3.01 -11.98 -11.42
N PHE A 253 3.20 -13.05 -12.19
CA PHE A 253 4.23 -14.05 -11.92
C PHE A 253 5.66 -13.57 -12.21
N GLY A 254 5.82 -12.41 -12.85
CA GLY A 254 7.11 -11.83 -13.20
C GLY A 254 7.71 -12.34 -14.51
N LEU A 255 6.99 -13.19 -15.25
CA LEU A 255 7.47 -13.78 -16.51
C LEU A 255 7.67 -12.72 -17.61
N ALA A 256 7.00 -11.58 -17.49
CA ALA A 256 7.15 -10.45 -18.41
C ALA A 256 8.47 -9.69 -18.25
N ASN A 257 9.15 -9.85 -17.10
CA ASN A 257 10.36 -9.09 -16.80
C ASN A 257 11.51 -9.48 -17.76
N PRO A 258 12.22 -8.49 -18.35
CA PRO A 258 13.33 -8.76 -19.28
C PRO A 258 14.42 -9.68 -18.73
N THR A 259 14.72 -9.55 -17.43
CA THR A 259 15.69 -10.40 -16.75
C THR A 259 15.19 -11.84 -16.71
N VAL A 260 13.93 -12.07 -16.34
CA VAL A 260 13.34 -13.42 -16.35
C VAL A 260 13.33 -14.01 -17.77
N LYS A 261 12.97 -13.22 -18.78
CA LYS A 261 13.05 -13.66 -20.19
C LYS A 261 14.47 -14.08 -20.58
N SER A 262 15.47 -13.31 -20.16
CA SER A 262 16.89 -13.63 -20.41
C SER A 262 17.33 -14.88 -19.66
N LEU A 263 16.84 -15.10 -18.43
CA LEU A 263 17.08 -16.35 -17.67
C LEU A 263 16.51 -17.56 -18.40
N LEU A 264 15.29 -17.45 -18.93
CA LEU A 264 14.66 -18.54 -19.70
C LEU A 264 15.40 -18.82 -21.02
N GLN A 265 15.93 -17.78 -21.67
CA GLN A 265 16.70 -17.92 -22.91
C GLN A 265 18.02 -18.68 -22.73
N MET A 266 18.59 -18.67 -21.52
CA MET A 266 19.81 -19.44 -21.22
C MET A 266 19.56 -20.93 -21.06
N ASP A 267 18.30 -21.35 -20.88
CA ASP A 267 17.94 -22.75 -20.70
C ASP A 267 18.02 -23.51 -22.05
N PRO A 268 18.66 -24.69 -22.11
CA PRO A 268 18.81 -25.46 -23.35
C PRO A 268 17.46 -25.90 -23.95
N GLY A 269 16.40 -26.02 -23.14
CA GLY A 269 15.05 -26.36 -23.57
C GLY A 269 14.31 -25.22 -24.27
N TYR A 270 14.79 -23.97 -24.14
CA TYR A 270 14.12 -22.78 -24.68
C TYR A 270 13.86 -22.86 -26.19
N THR A 271 14.84 -23.32 -26.95
CA THR A 271 14.75 -23.43 -28.43
C THR A 271 13.94 -24.62 -28.91
N GLN A 272 13.60 -25.55 -28.02
CA GLN A 272 12.92 -26.81 -28.34
C GLN A 272 11.39 -26.73 -28.14
N CYS A 273 10.89 -25.60 -27.62
CA CYS A 273 9.45 -25.36 -27.41
C CYS A 273 8.72 -25.13 -28.75
N SER A 274 7.98 -26.13 -29.24
CA SER A 274 7.34 -26.09 -30.57
C SER A 274 6.28 -25.01 -30.73
N ASN A 275 5.54 -24.67 -29.67
CA ASN A 275 4.47 -23.67 -29.75
C ASN A 275 4.97 -22.24 -29.49
N PHE A 276 6.19 -22.06 -29.00
CA PHE A 276 6.68 -20.76 -28.58
C PHE A 276 7.26 -19.98 -29.77
N LYS A 277 6.74 -18.76 -29.98
CA LYS A 277 7.11 -17.89 -31.12
C LYS A 277 7.91 -16.66 -30.71
N GLY A 278 8.00 -16.38 -29.41
CA GLY A 278 8.69 -15.22 -28.85
C GLY A 278 7.80 -14.43 -27.91
N PHE A 279 8.42 -13.72 -26.97
CA PHE A 279 7.67 -12.83 -26.08
C PHE A 279 7.12 -11.64 -26.85
N ILE A 280 5.90 -11.19 -26.51
CA ILE A 280 5.38 -9.93 -27.05
C ILE A 280 6.25 -8.80 -26.50
N GLU A 281 6.99 -8.15 -27.39
CA GLU A 281 7.57 -6.84 -27.14
C GLU A 281 6.49 -5.80 -27.44
N VAL A 282 6.07 -5.05 -26.42
CA VAL A 282 5.22 -3.88 -26.64
C VAL A 282 6.11 -2.82 -27.29
N THR A 283 6.14 -2.80 -28.62
CA THR A 283 6.79 -1.75 -29.39
C THR A 283 5.97 -0.49 -29.25
N ASP A 284 6.29 0.35 -28.27
CA ASP A 284 6.08 1.79 -28.36
C ASP A 284 7.05 2.53 -27.42
N THR A 285 7.91 3.33 -28.04
CA THR A 285 8.84 4.34 -27.48
C THR A 285 10.09 3.84 -26.76
N ASN A 286 11.23 4.06 -27.43
CA ASN A 286 12.61 4.12 -26.92
C ASN A 286 12.75 4.29 -25.40
N SER A 287 12.83 3.18 -24.65
CA SER A 287 13.61 3.04 -23.41
C SER A 287 13.19 1.76 -22.69
N THR A 288 14.17 0.90 -22.43
CA THR A 288 14.10 -0.26 -21.52
C THR A 288 13.62 0.11 -20.10
N GLU A 289 13.40 1.40 -19.83
CA GLU A 289 13.00 1.99 -18.55
C GLU A 289 11.46 2.13 -18.38
N ASN A 290 10.65 1.95 -19.43
CA ASN A 290 9.21 2.24 -19.37
C ASN A 290 8.32 1.12 -18.79
N LEU A 291 8.75 -0.15 -18.76
CA LEU A 291 7.85 -1.24 -18.34
C LEU A 291 7.60 -1.25 -16.82
N SER A 292 8.62 -0.95 -16.01
CA SER A 292 8.48 -0.79 -14.55
C SER A 292 7.58 0.40 -14.22
N LEU A 293 7.80 1.54 -14.88
CA LEU A 293 7.01 2.76 -14.71
C LEU A 293 5.54 2.63 -15.14
N LEU A 294 5.23 1.71 -16.07
CA LEU A 294 3.87 1.42 -16.49
C LEU A 294 3.16 0.45 -15.53
N GLU A 295 3.86 -0.57 -15.01
CA GLU A 295 3.32 -1.42 -13.93
C GLU A 295 3.04 -0.62 -12.66
N ASP A 296 3.87 0.39 -12.36
CA ASP A 296 3.74 1.23 -11.17
C ASP A 296 2.42 2.02 -11.11
N LYS A 297 1.76 2.24 -12.26
CA LYS A 297 0.49 2.99 -12.35
C LYS A 297 -0.75 2.12 -12.39
N ASP A 298 -0.60 0.81 -12.63
CA ASP A 298 -1.74 -0.10 -12.73
C ASP A 298 -2.16 -0.58 -11.33
N PRO A 299 -3.38 -0.25 -10.85
CA PRO A 299 -3.84 -0.65 -9.52
C PRO A 299 -3.98 -2.16 -9.36
N THR A 300 -4.03 -2.94 -10.45
CA THR A 300 -4.06 -4.42 -10.40
C THR A 300 -2.69 -5.05 -10.17
N MET A 301 -1.62 -4.29 -10.36
CA MET A 301 -0.23 -4.78 -10.34
C MET A 301 0.63 -4.08 -9.28
N SER A 302 0.34 -2.82 -8.98
CA SER A 302 1.07 -1.99 -8.04
C SER A 302 0.24 -1.70 -6.78
N PHE A 303 0.81 -1.99 -5.61
CA PHE A 303 0.19 -1.66 -4.33
C PHE A 303 0.01 -0.15 -4.18
N ASP A 304 0.99 0.65 -4.60
CA ASP A 304 0.96 2.10 -4.41
C ASP A 304 -0.11 2.75 -5.32
N ALA A 305 -0.29 2.23 -6.54
CA ALA A 305 -1.41 2.62 -7.41
C ALA A 305 -2.76 2.25 -6.82
N LEU A 306 -2.90 1.05 -6.24
CA LEU A 306 -4.12 0.64 -5.56
C LEU A 306 -4.44 1.53 -4.36
N GLN A 307 -3.45 1.85 -3.52
CA GLN A 307 -3.64 2.77 -2.39
C GLN A 307 -4.08 4.15 -2.85
N THR A 308 -3.49 4.65 -3.93
CA THR A 308 -3.88 5.93 -4.53
C THR A 308 -5.34 5.90 -4.98
N LEU A 309 -5.77 4.81 -5.63
CA LEU A 309 -7.15 4.61 -6.06
C LEU A 309 -8.11 4.57 -4.85
N ILE A 310 -7.78 3.80 -3.80
CA ILE A 310 -8.57 3.72 -2.57
C ILE A 310 -8.71 5.09 -1.92
N ALA A 311 -7.61 5.84 -1.80
CA ALA A 311 -7.63 7.17 -1.20
C ALA A 311 -8.55 8.10 -2.00
N VAL A 312 -8.37 8.19 -3.33
CA VAL A 312 -9.18 9.06 -4.20
C VAL A 312 -10.67 8.75 -4.09
N SER A 313 -11.06 7.47 -4.13
CA SER A 313 -12.46 7.09 -4.00
C SER A 313 -13.02 7.38 -2.61
N THR A 314 -12.22 7.17 -1.55
CA THR A 314 -12.64 7.48 -0.17
C THR A 314 -12.90 8.98 0.01
N TYR A 315 -12.05 9.84 -0.55
CA TYR A 315 -12.27 11.29 -0.54
C TYR A 315 -13.53 11.70 -1.28
N HIS A 316 -13.81 11.10 -2.44
CA HIS A 316 -14.99 11.43 -3.23
C HIS A 316 -16.30 10.91 -2.59
N ASN A 317 -16.22 9.86 -1.79
CA ASN A 317 -17.36 9.30 -1.06
C ASN A 317 -17.61 9.99 0.30
N MET A 318 -16.76 10.95 0.69
CA MET A 318 -16.93 11.68 1.94
C MET A 318 -18.06 12.73 1.77
N PRO A 319 -19.14 12.69 2.56
CA PRO A 319 -20.22 13.67 2.45
C PRO A 319 -19.67 15.07 2.74
N GLU A 320 -19.98 16.04 1.86
CA GLU A 320 -19.67 17.45 2.10
C GLU A 320 -20.24 17.85 3.46
N VAL A 321 -19.36 18.08 4.44
CA VAL A 321 -19.73 18.71 5.70
C VAL A 321 -20.12 20.14 5.36
N LYS A 322 -21.42 20.40 5.28
CA LYS A 322 -21.91 21.78 5.24
C LYS A 322 -21.44 22.46 6.52
N ASP A 323 -20.59 23.47 6.38
CA ASP A 323 -20.18 24.31 7.49
C ASP A 323 -21.42 24.80 8.25
N GLU A 324 -21.39 24.62 9.56
CA GLU A 324 -22.44 25.10 10.47
C GLU A 324 -22.53 26.63 10.31
N PRO A 325 -23.74 27.19 10.07
CA PRO A 325 -23.87 28.62 9.90
C PRO A 325 -23.41 29.35 11.16
N PRO A 326 -22.66 30.46 11.04
CA PRO A 326 -22.15 31.18 12.20
C PRO A 326 -23.28 31.61 13.14
N ASP A 327 -23.04 31.44 14.45
CA ASP A 327 -23.99 31.68 15.56
C ASP A 327 -24.54 33.12 15.63
N GLU A 328 -24.02 34.04 14.81
CA GLU A 328 -24.45 35.45 14.74
C GLU A 328 -25.90 35.64 14.23
N LEU A 329 -26.57 34.59 13.75
CA LEU A 329 -27.97 34.62 13.32
C LEU A 329 -28.98 34.22 14.41
N LEU A 330 -28.53 33.82 15.60
CA LEU A 330 -29.42 33.42 16.71
C LEU A 330 -29.59 34.51 17.79
N GLU A 331 -28.90 35.64 17.68
CA GLU A 331 -29.16 36.81 18.51
C GLU A 331 -30.22 37.71 17.86
N PHE A 332 -31.49 37.37 18.07
CA PHE A 332 -32.57 38.33 17.90
C PHE A 332 -32.53 39.34 19.05
N LYS A 333 -32.23 40.61 18.72
CA LYS A 333 -32.39 41.77 19.60
C LYS A 333 -33.85 42.07 19.91
#